data_AF-A0A959FLJ1-F1
#
_entry.id   AF-A0A959FLJ1-F1
#
_cell.length_a   1.000
_cell.length_b   1.000
_cell.length_c   1.000
_cell.angle_alpha   90.00
_cell.angle_beta   90.00
_cell.angle_gamma   90.00
#
_symmetry.space_group_name_H-M   'P 1'
#
loop_
_entity.id
_entity.type
_entity.pdbx_description
1 polymer ?
#
loop_
_entity_poly.entity_id
_entity_poly.type
_entity_poly.pdbx_seq_one_letter_code
_entity_poly.pdbx_strand_id
1 'polypeptide(L)'
;MKNVILYAGLSLLIGASMPACNKEIKQQPATTTTTPDAYRETDPAPPAAQGASATNVILLIGDGMGLTQVSSAYYFMDDTPSFSRFQDIGLHINYATDAKITDSASGATAFSTGHKTYNAAIGVDTNKAALPTILEIVEAEGLKTGLVATSSIVHATPASFYAHVDDRNKYEEIAAQLVTSD
;
A
#
# COMPACT_ATOMS: atom_id res chain seq x y z
N MET A 1 -21.45 10.23 10.17
CA MET A 1 -21.40 9.14 9.17
C MET A 1 -19.97 8.62 9.16
N LYS A 2 -19.78 7.32 9.34
CA LYS A 2 -18.48 6.66 9.46
C LYS A 2 -18.21 5.90 8.17
N ASN A 3 -17.03 6.10 7.56
CA ASN A 3 -16.67 5.62 6.23
C ASN A 3 -15.28 4.95 6.26
N VAL A 4 -15.11 3.82 5.59
CA VAL A 4 -13.82 3.18 5.33
C VAL A 4 -13.57 3.22 3.83
N ILE A 5 -12.45 3.81 3.39
CA ILE A 5 -12.07 3.91 1.98
C ILE A 5 -10.69 3.28 1.80
N LEU A 6 -10.61 2.19 1.06
CA LEU A 6 -9.37 1.48 0.76
C LEU A 6 -8.79 1.98 -0.58
N TYR A 7 -7.50 2.32 -0.61
CA TYR A 7 -6.75 2.67 -1.83
C TYR A 7 -5.65 1.63 -2.08
N ALA A 8 -5.74 0.91 -3.19
CA ALA A 8 -4.78 -0.11 -3.62
C ALA A 8 -4.11 0.28 -4.96
N GLY A 9 -2.89 0.77 -4.89
CA GLY A 9 -2.03 0.99 -6.06
C GLY A 9 -1.79 2.46 -6.42
N LEU A 10 -0.51 2.79 -6.60
CA LEU A 10 -0.03 3.99 -7.28
C LEU A 10 1.11 3.52 -8.18
N SER A 11 0.89 3.45 -9.49
CA SER A 11 1.95 3.19 -10.47
C SER A 11 2.48 4.53 -10.99
N LEU A 12 3.75 4.82 -10.68
CA LEU A 12 4.46 6.00 -11.18
C LEU A 12 5.00 5.72 -12.59
N LEU A 13 4.36 6.27 -13.61
CA LEU A 13 4.85 6.25 -15.00
C LEU A 13 5.90 7.37 -15.18
N ILE A 14 7.17 7.01 -15.17
CA ILE A 14 8.26 7.93 -15.54
C ILE A 14 8.45 7.86 -17.06
N GLY A 15 7.99 8.90 -17.75
CA GLY A 15 8.32 9.15 -19.15
C GLY A 15 8.97 10.51 -19.28
N ALA A 16 10.27 10.56 -19.58
CA ALA A 16 10.91 11.76 -20.10
C ALA A 16 12.12 11.40 -20.98
N SER A 17 12.00 11.75 -22.26
CA SER A 17 13.03 11.70 -23.29
C SER A 17 14.12 12.74 -23.02
N MET A 18 15.38 12.33 -23.07
CA MET A 18 16.55 13.22 -23.00
C MET A 18 16.89 13.83 -24.36
N PRO A 19 17.36 15.08 -24.41
CA PRO A 19 18.40 15.47 -25.34
C PRO A 19 19.70 15.83 -24.60
N ALA A 20 20.81 15.27 -25.07
CA ALA A 20 22.15 15.58 -24.60
C ALA A 20 22.55 17.02 -24.97
N CYS A 21 23.13 17.76 -24.02
CA CYS A 21 23.87 18.99 -24.32
C CYS A 21 25.18 19.02 -23.52
N ASN A 22 26.29 18.95 -24.26
CA ASN A 22 27.67 19.03 -23.82
C ASN A 22 28.11 20.51 -23.76
N LYS A 23 28.52 21.01 -22.58
CA LYS A 23 29.29 22.26 -22.45
C LYS A 23 30.37 22.13 -21.38
N GLU A 24 31.56 22.58 -21.75
CA GLU A 24 32.84 22.48 -21.04
C GLU A 24 32.85 23.14 -19.65
N ILE A 25 33.57 22.50 -18.73
CA ILE A 25 33.83 22.99 -17.37
C ILE A 25 34.95 24.03 -17.41
N LYS A 26 34.61 25.30 -17.08
CA LYS A 26 35.59 26.29 -16.63
C LYS A 26 35.61 26.32 -15.11
N GLN A 27 36.78 26.05 -14.51
CA GLN A 27 37.00 26.11 -13.07
C GLN A 27 36.89 27.56 -12.56
N GLN A 28 36.09 27.76 -11.52
CA GLN A 28 35.92 29.02 -10.79
C GLN A 28 36.51 28.84 -9.38
N PRO A 29 37.22 29.84 -8.81
CA PRO A 29 38.08 29.66 -7.64
C PRO A 29 37.29 29.41 -6.34
N ALA A 30 37.94 28.71 -5.41
CA ALA A 30 37.39 28.22 -4.16
C ALA A 30 36.75 29.34 -3.33
N THR A 31 35.42 29.23 -3.15
CA THR A 31 34.65 30.02 -2.19
C THR A 31 34.31 29.12 -1.02
N THR A 32 34.60 29.62 0.19
CA THR A 32 34.49 29.01 1.51
C THR A 32 33.31 28.05 1.66
N THR A 33 33.60 26.78 1.96
CA THR A 33 32.62 25.75 2.31
C THR A 33 31.87 26.16 3.58
N THR A 34 30.69 26.74 3.44
CA THR A 34 29.64 26.62 4.44
C THR A 34 29.01 25.24 4.27
N THR A 35 29.02 24.47 5.35
CA THR A 35 28.35 23.18 5.51
C THR A 35 26.94 23.21 4.89
N PRO A 36 26.52 22.23 4.08
CA PRO A 36 25.13 22.12 3.67
C PRO A 36 24.26 22.03 4.92
N ASP A 37 23.25 22.90 4.98
CA ASP A 37 22.40 23.12 6.13
C ASP A 37 21.90 21.82 6.76
N ALA A 38 22.04 21.77 8.08
CA ALA A 38 21.52 20.74 8.95
C ALA A 38 20.03 20.46 8.65
N TYR A 39 19.68 19.18 8.72
CA TYR A 39 18.33 18.64 8.88
C TYR A 39 17.50 19.59 9.76
N ARG A 40 16.56 20.33 9.14
CA ARG A 40 15.61 21.18 9.87
C ARG A 40 14.86 20.25 10.83
N GLU A 41 14.90 20.56 12.12
CA GLU A 41 14.02 19.94 13.10
C GLU A 41 12.60 20.02 12.55
N THR A 42 12.00 18.86 12.31
CA THR A 42 10.58 18.75 12.03
C THR A 42 9.82 19.38 13.18
N ASP A 43 8.82 20.21 12.88
CA ASP A 43 7.90 20.73 13.89
C ASP A 43 7.49 19.61 14.86
N PRO A 44 7.41 19.86 16.18
CA PRO A 44 7.10 18.83 17.15
C PRO A 44 5.81 18.11 16.76
N ALA A 45 5.91 16.79 16.66
CA ALA A 45 4.80 15.90 16.36
C ALA A 45 3.60 16.25 17.26
N PRO A 46 2.38 16.43 16.70
CA PRO A 46 1.18 16.49 17.53
C PRO A 46 1.14 15.26 18.43
N PRO A 47 0.82 15.42 19.73
CA PRO A 47 0.79 14.29 20.65
C PRO A 47 -0.13 13.20 20.10
N ALA A 48 0.37 11.96 20.07
CA ALA A 48 -0.40 10.80 19.63
C ALA A 48 -1.73 10.78 20.37
N ALA A 49 -2.84 10.86 19.61
CA ALA A 49 -4.18 10.91 20.16
C ALA A 49 -4.55 9.56 20.80
N GLN A 50 -4.08 9.34 22.02
CA GLN A 50 -4.39 8.16 22.81
C GLN A 50 -5.83 8.24 23.30
N GLY A 51 -6.69 7.35 22.78
CA GLY A 51 -8.07 7.15 23.24
C GLY A 51 -9.18 7.65 22.31
N ALA A 52 -8.87 8.23 21.14
CA ALA A 52 -9.90 8.60 20.17
C ALA A 52 -10.25 7.40 19.27
N SER A 53 -11.50 6.94 19.32
CA SER A 53 -12.02 5.94 18.39
C SER A 53 -11.99 6.50 16.96
N ALA A 54 -11.33 5.79 16.05
CA ALA A 54 -11.25 6.19 14.65
C ALA A 54 -12.66 6.18 14.02
N THR A 55 -13.09 7.33 13.50
CA THR A 55 -14.39 7.46 12.82
C THR A 55 -14.32 6.91 11.38
N ASN A 56 -13.14 6.99 10.76
CA ASN A 56 -12.88 6.56 9.39
C ASN A 56 -11.51 5.91 9.31
N VAL A 57 -11.37 4.90 8.47
CA VAL A 57 -10.09 4.22 8.22
C VAL A 57 -9.78 4.29 6.72
N ILE A 58 -8.56 4.71 6.39
CA ILE A 58 -8.04 4.70 5.02
C ILE A 58 -6.79 3.83 5.02
N LEU A 59 -6.85 2.71 4.31
CA LEU A 59 -5.70 1.82 4.10
C LEU A 59 -5.14 2.07 2.70
N LEU A 60 -3.85 2.41 2.63
CA LEU A 60 -3.12 2.58 1.39
C LEU A 60 -2.13 1.43 1.20
N ILE A 61 -2.31 0.65 0.14
CA ILE A 61 -1.43 -0.48 -0.19
C ILE A 61 -0.60 -0.15 -1.43
N GLY A 62 0.71 -0.06 -1.25
CA GLY A 62 1.68 -0.07 -2.34
C GLY A 62 2.13 -1.50 -2.64
N ASP A 63 1.61 -2.11 -3.72
CA ASP A 63 2.04 -3.45 -4.12
C ASP A 63 3.52 -3.46 -4.49
N GLY A 64 4.31 -4.37 -3.88
CA GLY A 64 5.76 -4.41 -4.03
C GLY A 64 6.53 -3.24 -3.41
N MET A 65 5.90 -2.39 -2.60
CA MET A 65 6.53 -1.21 -2.00
C MET A 65 7.31 -1.55 -0.73
N GLY A 66 8.52 -2.08 -0.91
CA GLY A 66 9.47 -2.30 0.18
C GLY A 66 10.16 -1.01 0.64
N LEU A 67 11.00 -1.12 1.68
CA LEU A 67 11.77 0.01 2.22
C LEU A 67 12.66 0.69 1.16
N THR A 68 13.18 -0.08 0.21
CA THR A 68 13.98 0.44 -0.92
C THR A 68 13.17 1.32 -1.86
N GLN A 69 11.92 0.94 -2.14
CA GLN A 69 10.99 1.72 -2.97
C GLN A 69 10.52 2.98 -2.23
N VAL A 70 10.30 2.90 -0.92
CA VAL A 70 10.01 4.09 -0.12
C VAL A 70 11.22 5.03 -0.09
N SER A 71 12.42 4.49 0.10
CA SER A 71 13.67 5.27 0.14
C SER A 71 13.92 6.00 -1.18
N SER A 72 13.67 5.37 -2.33
CA SER A 72 13.89 6.02 -3.62
C SER A 72 13.06 7.30 -3.79
N ALA A 73 11.86 7.38 -3.21
CA ALA A 73 11.06 8.60 -3.22
C ALA A 73 11.79 9.78 -2.54
N TYR A 74 12.58 9.53 -1.51
CA TYR A 74 13.35 10.58 -0.82
C TYR A 74 14.59 11.04 -1.58
N TYR A 75 15.19 10.16 -2.39
CA TYR A 75 16.45 10.46 -3.09
C TYR A 75 16.26 10.96 -4.52
N PHE A 76 15.16 10.62 -5.16
CA PHE A 76 14.95 10.88 -6.59
C PHE A 76 13.75 11.78 -6.90
N MET A 77 12.95 12.18 -5.90
CA MET A 77 11.93 13.21 -6.08
C MET A 77 12.43 14.56 -5.57
N ASP A 78 12.04 15.63 -6.25
CA ASP A 78 12.35 17.00 -5.86
C ASP A 78 11.52 17.46 -4.64
N ASP A 79 10.31 16.92 -4.51
CA ASP A 79 9.38 17.20 -3.41
C ASP A 79 9.52 16.21 -2.25
N THR A 80 9.18 16.67 -1.04
CA THR A 80 9.13 15.79 0.14
C THR A 80 8.02 14.75 -0.01
N PRO A 81 8.32 13.43 0.09
CA PRO A 81 7.30 12.39 -0.02
C PRO A 81 6.23 12.52 1.07
N SER A 82 4.97 12.23 0.73
CA SER A 82 3.87 12.23 1.71
C SER A 82 4.10 11.26 2.88
N PHE A 83 4.97 10.25 2.69
CA PHE A 83 5.36 9.32 3.75
C PHE A 83 6.02 10.00 4.96
N SER A 84 6.65 11.16 4.78
CA SER A 84 7.30 11.90 5.87
C SER A 84 6.31 12.45 6.90
N ARG A 85 5.01 12.41 6.60
CA ARG A 85 3.95 12.89 7.48
C ARG A 85 3.51 11.85 8.51
N PHE A 86 3.82 10.57 8.30
CA PHE A 86 3.49 9.51 9.25
C PHE A 86 4.40 9.62 10.49
N GLN A 87 3.78 9.66 11.67
CA GLN A 87 4.49 9.77 12.96
C GLN A 87 4.90 8.39 13.50
N ASP A 88 4.11 7.37 13.17
CA ASP A 88 4.30 6.00 13.62
C ASP A 88 4.77 5.12 12.47
N ILE A 89 5.90 4.43 12.66
CA ILE A 89 6.48 3.52 11.67
C ILE A 89 6.74 2.17 12.35
N GLY A 90 6.28 1.10 11.72
CA GLY A 90 6.48 -0.27 12.17
C GLY A 90 6.94 -1.19 11.06
N LEU A 91 7.50 -2.34 11.44
CA LEU A 91 7.86 -3.40 10.50
C LEU A 91 6.90 -4.58 10.67
N HIS A 92 6.46 -5.15 9.56
CA HIS A 92 5.53 -6.27 9.53
C HIS A 92 6.14 -7.47 8.79
N ILE A 93 5.95 -8.67 9.35
CA ILE A 93 6.44 -9.92 8.76
C ILE A 93 5.32 -10.59 7.97
N ASN A 94 5.45 -10.61 6.64
CA ASN A 94 4.39 -10.95 5.70
C ASN A 94 4.50 -12.34 5.04
N TYR A 95 5.24 -13.31 5.61
CA TYR A 95 5.36 -14.64 4.99
C TYR A 95 3.99 -15.34 4.80
N ALA A 96 3.88 -16.14 3.74
CA ALA A 96 2.75 -17.03 3.46
C ALA A 96 2.92 -18.37 4.20
N THR A 97 1.84 -19.13 4.39
CA THR A 97 1.92 -20.39 5.15
C THR A 97 2.75 -21.47 4.46
N ASP A 98 2.85 -21.42 3.13
CA ASP A 98 3.59 -22.35 2.28
C ASP A 98 4.92 -21.78 1.73
N ALA A 99 5.19 -20.48 1.93
CA ALA A 99 6.38 -19.83 1.39
C ALA A 99 6.89 -18.67 2.25
N LYS A 100 8.23 -18.54 2.33
CA LYS A 100 8.87 -17.38 2.98
C LYS A 100 8.62 -16.07 2.21
N ILE A 101 8.48 -16.17 0.89
CA ILE A 101 8.18 -15.05 0.00
C ILE A 101 6.70 -15.15 -0.35
N THR A 102 5.94 -14.17 0.13
CA THR A 102 4.50 -14.08 -0.13
C THR A 102 4.22 -13.49 -1.50
N ASP A 103 3.09 -13.86 -2.08
CA ASP A 103 2.52 -13.18 -3.24
C ASP A 103 1.50 -12.11 -2.81
N SER A 104 1.01 -11.32 -3.78
CA SER A 104 0.00 -10.28 -3.50
C SER A 104 -1.30 -10.85 -2.92
N ALA A 105 -1.68 -12.08 -3.26
CA ALA A 105 -2.94 -12.70 -2.80
C ALA A 105 -2.87 -13.07 -1.31
N SER A 106 -1.87 -13.85 -0.90
CA SER A 106 -1.70 -14.22 0.51
C SER A 106 -1.48 -13.00 1.40
N GLY A 107 -0.67 -12.03 0.93
CA GLY A 107 -0.44 -10.77 1.65
C GLY A 107 -1.71 -9.94 1.82
N ALA A 108 -2.50 -9.76 0.76
CA ALA A 108 -3.75 -9.01 0.82
C ALA A 108 -4.83 -9.75 1.61
N THR A 109 -4.89 -11.08 1.56
CA THR A 109 -5.77 -11.91 2.39
C THR A 109 -5.43 -11.74 3.87
N ALA A 110 -4.15 -11.68 4.23
CA ALA A 110 -3.74 -11.42 5.61
C ALA A 110 -4.15 -10.03 6.10
N PHE A 111 -4.09 -9.00 5.25
CA PHE A 111 -4.53 -7.65 5.61
C PHE A 111 -6.06 -7.51 5.70
N SER A 112 -6.79 -8.18 4.82
CA SER A 112 -8.26 -8.10 4.76
C SER A 112 -8.93 -8.95 5.83
N THR A 113 -8.46 -10.17 6.09
CA THR A 113 -9.12 -11.13 6.99
C THR A 113 -8.44 -11.25 8.36
N GLY A 114 -7.17 -10.80 8.47
CA GLY A 114 -6.35 -11.04 9.66
C GLY A 114 -5.74 -12.44 9.75
N HIS A 115 -5.92 -13.30 8.74
CA HIS A 115 -5.41 -14.67 8.72
C HIS A 115 -4.37 -14.86 7.61
N LYS A 116 -3.26 -15.53 7.95
CA LYS A 116 -2.27 -15.97 6.96
C LYS A 116 -2.79 -17.20 6.22
N THR A 117 -2.48 -17.24 4.92
CA THR A 117 -2.86 -18.35 4.03
C THR A 117 -1.73 -18.68 3.05
N TYR A 118 -1.96 -19.62 2.14
CA TYR A 118 -1.00 -20.04 1.12
C TYR A 118 -0.97 -19.05 -0.06
N ASN A 119 0.10 -19.06 -0.83
CA ASN A 119 0.21 -18.20 -2.01
C ASN A 119 -0.92 -18.46 -3.02
N ALA A 120 -1.35 -17.41 -3.73
CA ALA A 120 -2.49 -17.42 -4.65
C ALA A 120 -3.89 -17.49 -4.01
N ALA A 121 -4.02 -17.73 -2.69
CA ALA A 121 -5.32 -17.72 -2.01
C ALA A 121 -5.89 -16.30 -1.84
N ILE A 122 -7.17 -16.13 -2.18
CA ILE A 122 -7.91 -14.87 -2.04
C ILE A 122 -9.05 -15.09 -1.04
N GLY A 123 -9.02 -14.43 0.11
CA GLY A 123 -10.13 -14.44 1.07
C GLY A 123 -10.44 -15.82 1.68
N VAL A 124 -9.52 -16.78 1.61
CA VAL A 124 -9.70 -18.14 2.15
C VAL A 124 -8.57 -18.58 3.07
N ASP A 125 -8.87 -19.48 4.00
CA ASP A 125 -7.90 -20.10 4.89
C ASP A 125 -7.08 -21.20 4.18
N THR A 126 -6.17 -21.87 4.90
CA THR A 126 -5.35 -22.96 4.36
C THR A 126 -6.15 -24.20 3.94
N ASN A 127 -7.40 -24.33 4.40
CA ASN A 127 -8.32 -25.39 4.03
C ASN A 127 -9.28 -24.97 2.91
N LYS A 128 -9.07 -23.79 2.31
CA LYS A 128 -9.91 -23.18 1.27
C LYS A 128 -11.31 -22.77 1.76
N ALA A 129 -11.50 -22.65 3.07
CA ALA A 129 -12.73 -22.12 3.64
C ALA A 129 -12.73 -20.58 3.54
N ALA A 130 -13.86 -19.99 3.18
CA ALA A 130 -14.02 -18.54 3.11
C ALA A 130 -13.83 -17.90 4.50
N LEU A 131 -13.09 -16.79 4.53
CA LEU A 131 -12.82 -16.00 5.71
C LEU A 131 -13.45 -14.62 5.54
N PRO A 132 -14.19 -14.11 6.53
CA PRO A 132 -14.79 -12.78 6.44
C PRO A 132 -13.70 -11.72 6.32
N THR A 133 -13.84 -10.86 5.33
CA THR A 133 -12.97 -9.70 5.11
C THR A 133 -13.41 -8.53 5.98
N ILE A 134 -12.48 -7.60 6.22
CA ILE A 134 -12.76 -6.38 6.97
C ILE A 134 -13.87 -5.55 6.32
N LEU A 135 -14.01 -5.58 4.98
CA LEU A 135 -15.08 -4.85 4.30
C LEU A 135 -16.45 -5.45 4.63
N GLU A 136 -16.59 -6.77 4.53
CA GLU A 136 -17.85 -7.45 4.89
C GLU A 136 -18.20 -7.26 6.38
N ILE A 137 -17.19 -7.30 7.26
CA ILE A 137 -17.40 -7.08 8.70
C ILE A 137 -17.96 -5.69 8.96
N VAL A 138 -17.36 -4.64 8.38
CA VAL A 138 -17.80 -3.27 8.64
C VAL A 138 -19.12 -2.94 7.92
N GLU A 139 -19.35 -3.53 6.76
CA GLU A 139 -20.61 -3.40 6.02
C GLU A 139 -21.78 -4.01 6.81
N ALA A 140 -21.58 -5.20 7.42
CA ALA A 140 -22.57 -5.81 8.31
C ALA A 140 -22.88 -4.94 9.55
N GLU A 141 -21.96 -4.07 9.96
CA GLU A 141 -22.16 -3.05 11.00
C GLU A 141 -22.82 -1.75 10.49
N GLY A 142 -23.16 -1.68 9.20
CA GLY A 142 -23.79 -0.53 8.55
C GLY A 142 -22.83 0.62 8.24
N LEU A 143 -21.52 0.35 8.19
CA LEU A 143 -20.49 1.31 7.81
C LEU A 143 -20.35 1.33 6.28
N LYS A 144 -20.00 2.49 5.73
CA LYS A 144 -19.74 2.61 4.30
C LYS A 144 -18.36 2.06 3.97
N THR A 145 -18.29 1.19 2.97
CA THR A 145 -17.06 0.62 2.41
C THR A 145 -16.73 1.28 1.08
N GLY A 146 -15.49 1.11 0.64
CA GLY A 146 -15.04 1.56 -0.67
C GLY A 146 -13.69 0.95 -1.02
N LEU A 147 -13.56 0.50 -2.26
CA LEU A 147 -12.35 -0.10 -2.79
C LEU A 147 -11.92 0.67 -4.05
N VAL A 148 -10.72 1.23 -4.03
CA VAL A 148 -10.13 1.97 -5.14
C VAL A 148 -8.86 1.25 -5.55
N ALA A 149 -8.70 0.98 -6.84
CA ALA A 149 -7.46 0.39 -7.34
C ALA A 149 -6.96 1.05 -8.63
N THR A 150 -5.64 1.12 -8.81
CA THR A 150 -5.04 1.49 -10.12
C THR A 150 -4.79 0.27 -11.00
N SER A 151 -4.75 -0.92 -10.42
CA SER A 151 -4.73 -2.18 -11.14
C SER A 151 -6.15 -2.60 -11.56
N SER A 152 -6.26 -3.70 -12.29
CA SER A 152 -7.56 -4.31 -12.54
C SER A 152 -8.23 -4.69 -11.21
N ILE A 153 -9.54 -4.44 -11.09
CA ILE A 153 -10.30 -4.71 -9.87
C ILE A 153 -10.34 -6.20 -9.50
N VAL A 154 -10.11 -7.09 -10.48
CA VAL A 154 -10.00 -8.54 -10.30
C VAL A 154 -8.59 -9.01 -9.97
N HIS A 155 -7.61 -8.09 -9.87
CA HIS A 155 -6.27 -8.44 -9.43
C HIS A 155 -6.29 -8.85 -7.94
N ALA A 156 -5.30 -9.64 -7.52
CA ALA A 156 -5.26 -10.22 -6.18
C ALA A 156 -5.46 -9.20 -5.05
N THR A 157 -4.75 -8.07 -5.09
CA THR A 157 -4.78 -7.07 -4.01
C THR A 157 -6.18 -6.50 -3.76
N PRO A 158 -6.92 -5.97 -4.77
CA PRO A 158 -8.31 -5.58 -4.57
C PRO A 158 -9.24 -6.77 -4.33
N ALA A 159 -9.06 -7.88 -5.06
CA ALA A 159 -9.92 -9.06 -4.95
C ALA A 159 -9.96 -9.66 -3.54
N SER A 160 -8.84 -9.68 -2.81
CA SER A 160 -8.80 -10.21 -1.44
C SER A 160 -9.67 -9.44 -0.44
N PHE A 161 -10.20 -8.27 -0.79
CA PHE A 161 -11.10 -7.50 0.08
C PHE A 161 -12.59 -7.75 -0.18
N TYR A 162 -12.96 -8.48 -1.24
CA TYR A 162 -14.37 -8.75 -1.56
C TYR A 162 -14.66 -10.17 -2.05
N ALA A 163 -13.64 -10.93 -2.48
CA ALA A 163 -13.80 -12.24 -3.06
C ALA A 163 -13.18 -13.34 -2.19
N HIS A 164 -13.71 -14.55 -2.35
CA HIS A 164 -13.22 -15.78 -1.74
C HIS A 164 -13.02 -16.83 -2.82
N VAL A 165 -11.77 -17.06 -3.22
CA VAL A 165 -11.37 -18.08 -4.20
C VAL A 165 -10.05 -18.72 -3.80
N ASP A 166 -9.89 -19.99 -4.12
CA ASP A 166 -8.70 -20.77 -3.78
C ASP A 166 -7.50 -20.50 -4.70
N ASP A 167 -7.69 -19.78 -5.80
CA ASP A 167 -6.64 -19.39 -6.76
C ASP A 167 -6.95 -18.02 -7.39
N ARG A 168 -5.98 -17.11 -7.31
CA ARG A 168 -6.04 -15.74 -7.86
C ARG A 168 -6.22 -15.63 -9.36
N ASN A 169 -5.97 -16.70 -10.12
CA ASN A 169 -6.12 -16.71 -11.58
C ASN A 169 -7.56 -16.96 -12.03
N LYS A 170 -8.47 -17.25 -11.10
CA LYS A 170 -9.90 -17.44 -11.38
C LYS A 170 -10.63 -16.11 -11.58
N TYR A 171 -10.17 -15.31 -12.53
CA TYR A 171 -10.65 -13.95 -12.77
C TYR A 171 -12.16 -13.85 -13.00
N GLU A 172 -12.75 -14.83 -13.70
CA GLU A 172 -14.21 -14.85 -13.95
C GLU A 172 -15.01 -15.08 -12.65
N GLU A 173 -14.53 -15.97 -11.79
CA GLU A 173 -15.18 -16.28 -10.50
C GLU A 173 -15.06 -15.08 -9.55
N ILE A 174 -13.88 -14.43 -9.53
CA ILE A 174 -13.64 -13.18 -8.81
C ILE A 174 -14.56 -12.06 -9.33
N ALA A 175 -14.64 -11.88 -10.65
CA ALA A 175 -15.48 -10.85 -11.26
C ALA A 175 -16.97 -11.05 -10.94
N ALA A 176 -17.43 -12.31 -10.93
CA ALA A 176 -18.81 -12.64 -10.57
C ALA A 176 -19.13 -12.23 -9.12
N GLN A 177 -18.19 -12.44 -8.19
CA GLN A 177 -18.37 -12.06 -6.79
C GLN A 177 -18.41 -10.54 -6.58
N LEU A 178 -17.71 -9.76 -7.41
CA LEU A 178 -17.74 -8.29 -7.35
C LEU A 178 -19.14 -7.70 -7.57
N VAL A 179 -19.96 -8.34 -8.40
CA VAL A 179 -21.34 -7.88 -8.67
C VAL A 179 -22.26 -8.14 -7.49
N THR A 180 -21.93 -9.13 -6.66
CA THR A 180 -22.71 -9.52 -5.48
C THR A 180 -22.13 -8.99 -4.18
N SER A 181 -20.94 -8.37 -4.20
CA SER A 181 -20.38 -7.64 -3.09
C SER A 181 -20.98 -6.24 -3.08
N ASP A 182 -21.98 -6.01 -2.25
CA ASP A 182 -22.63 -4.71 -2.07
C ASP A 182 -21.95 -3.87 -0.97
#